data_AF-A0AAU5FMG9-F1
#
_entry.id   AF-A0AAU5FMG9-F1
#
_cell.length_a   1.000
_cell.length_b   1.000
_cell.length_c   1.000
_cell.angle_alpha   90.00
_cell.angle_beta   90.00
_cell.angle_gamma   90.00
#
_symmetry.space_group_name_H-M   'P 1'
#
loop_
_entity.id
_entity.type
_entity.pdbx_description
1 polymer ?
#
loop_
_entity_poly.entity_id
_entity_poly.type
_entity_poly.pdbx_seq_one_letter_code
_entity_poly.pdbx_strand_id
1 'polypeptide(L)' 'MFDQLSRGNMNPGTYNKALTGTGITYSRAASGARLFFRNVDGGIQIVAKADKGNESKVIARLRQLYG' A
#
# COMPACT_ATOMS: atom_id res chain seq x y z
N MET A 1 0.12 -3.64 11.91
CA MET A 1 0.24 -2.98 10.60
C MET A 1 -0.96 -2.10 10.31
N PHE A 2 -2.16 -2.66 10.19
CA PHE A 2 -3.39 -1.86 10.01
C PHE A 2 -3.60 -0.83 11.12
N ASP A 3 -3.43 -1.21 12.39
CA ASP A 3 -3.59 -0.29 13.54
C ASP A 3 -2.58 0.86 13.60
N GLN A 4 -1.41 0.71 12.96
CA GLN A 4 -0.43 1.78 12.89
C GLN A 4 -0.78 2.73 11.73
N LEU A 5 -1.19 2.17 10.59
CA LEU A 5 -1.75 2.92 9.45
C LEU A 5 -2.95 3.79 9.88
N SER A 6 -3.90 3.21 10.62
CA SER A 6 -5.11 3.90 11.07
C SER A 6 -4.84 5.05 12.05
N ARG A 7 -3.68 5.03 12.72
CA ARG A 7 -3.21 6.10 13.61
C ARG A 7 -2.39 7.18 12.90
N GLY A 8 -2.36 7.18 11.57
CA GLY A 8 -1.57 8.13 10.78
C GLY A 8 -0.07 7.82 10.75
N ASN A 9 0.37 6.68 11.29
CA ASN A 9 1.72 6.21 11.04
C ASN A 9 1.78 5.67 9.60
N MET A 10 2.17 6.55 8.67
CA MET A 10 2.36 6.20 7.27
C MET A 10 3.50 5.20 7.06
N ASN A 11 4.23 4.78 8.10
CA ASN A 11 5.29 3.75 8.08
C ASN A 11 5.01 2.57 9.07
N PRO A 12 3.91 1.79 8.87
CA PRO A 12 3.51 0.67 9.74
C PRO A 12 4.32 -0.62 9.61
N GLY A 13 5.22 -0.66 8.62
CA GLY A 13 5.90 -1.86 8.17
C GLY A 13 7.40 -1.65 8.06
N THR A 14 8.16 -2.71 7.75
CA THR A 14 9.62 -2.67 7.71
C THR A 14 10.13 -1.78 6.56
N TYR A 15 9.36 -1.67 5.48
CA TYR A 15 9.67 -0.85 4.30
C TYR A 15 8.40 -0.32 3.65
N ASN A 16 8.42 0.97 3.33
CA ASN A 16 7.44 1.63 2.48
C ASN A 16 7.99 1.80 1.06
N LYS A 17 7.13 1.65 0.07
CA LYS A 17 7.43 2.00 -1.31
C LYS A 17 6.28 2.80 -1.91
N ALA A 18 6.62 3.86 -2.64
CA ALA A 18 5.68 4.55 -3.50
C ALA A 18 5.57 3.82 -4.83
N LEU A 19 4.35 3.68 -5.34
CA LEU A 19 4.09 3.36 -6.74
C LEU A 19 4.11 4.68 -7.52
N THR A 20 5.31 5.06 -7.98
CA THR A 20 5.53 6.29 -8.76
C THR A 20 4.50 6.45 -9.87
N GLY A 21 3.93 7.66 -9.99
CA GLY A 21 2.90 7.99 -10.98
C GLY A 21 1.46 7.69 -10.57
N THR A 22 1.23 6.96 -9.46
CA THR A 22 -0.14 6.52 -9.09
C THR A 22 -0.71 7.18 -7.82
N GLY A 23 0.10 7.93 -7.07
CA GLY A 23 -0.27 8.46 -5.75
C GLY A 23 -0.47 7.38 -4.67
N ILE A 24 -0.14 6.12 -4.94
CA ILE A 24 -0.26 5.00 -4.00
C ILE A 24 1.07 4.75 -3.30
N THR A 25 0.99 4.56 -1.98
CA THR A 25 2.06 4.05 -1.13
C THR A 25 1.68 2.66 -0.65
N TYR A 26 2.66 1.79 -0.40
CA TYR A 26 2.39 0.52 0.22
C TYR A 26 3.44 0.14 1.24
N SER A 27 2.97 -0.54 2.28
CA SER A 27 3.80 -1.00 3.39
C SER A 27 3.93 -2.52 3.34
N ARG A 28 5.03 -3.03 3.90
CA ARG A 28 5.37 -4.45 3.92
C ARG A 28 5.47 -4.94 5.37
N ALA A 29 4.71 -5.99 5.70
CA ALA A 29 4.89 -6.73 6.94
C ALA A 29 6.04 -7.74 6.80
N ALA A 30 6.69 -8.10 7.92
CA ALA A 30 7.74 -9.12 7.96
C ALA A 30 7.29 -10.48 7.40
N SER A 31 6.00 -10.82 7.55
CA SER A 31 5.37 -12.03 6.99
C SER A 31 5.27 -12.03 5.45
N GLY A 32 5.58 -10.92 4.78
CA GLY A 32 5.42 -10.76 3.33
C GLY A 32 4.05 -10.21 2.91
N ALA A 33 3.15 -9.92 3.86
CA ALA A 33 1.91 -9.22 3.58
C ALA A 33 2.17 -7.76 3.17
N ARG A 34 1.36 -7.26 2.24
CA ARG A 34 1.44 -5.90 1.68
C ARG A 34 0.07 -5.24 1.72
N LEU A 35 0.04 -3.97 2.09
CA LEU A 35 -1.15 -3.13 2.05
C LEU A 35 -0.84 -1.89 1.24
N PHE A 36 -1.63 -1.68 0.18
CA PHE A 36 -1.54 -0.53 -0.71
C PHE A 36 -2.62 0.48 -0.34
N PHE A 37 -2.23 1.73 -0.23
CA PHE A 37 -3.09 2.80 0.23
C PHE A 37 -2.71 4.15 -0.39
N ARG A 38 -3.66 5.08 -0.40
CA ARG A 38 -3.44 6.47 -0.78
C ARG A 38 -4.03 7.39 0.28
N ASN A 39 -3.45 8.58 0.39
CA ASN A 39 -4.03 9.63 1.21
C ASN A 39 -5.20 10.25 0.45
N VAL A 40 -6.30 10.47 1.16
CA VAL A 40 -7.51 11.16 0.69
C VAL A 40 -7.91 12.18 1.75
N ASP A 41 -8.77 13.13 1.39
CA ASP A 41 -9.29 14.08 2.37
C ASP A 41 -10.04 13.32 3.47
N GLY A 42 -9.59 13.46 4.70
CA GLY A 42 -10.15 12.77 5.87
C GLY A 42 -9.49 11.43 6.23
N GLY A 43 -8.42 10.99 5.54
CA GLY A 43 -7.61 9.86 6.01
C GLY A 43 -6.92 9.05 4.92
N ILE A 44 -6.95 7.74 5.09
CA ILE A 44 -6.23 6.79 4.23
C ILE A 44 -7.24 5.84 3.59
N GLN A 45 -7.19 5.72 2.26
CA GLN A 45 -7.96 4.74 1.52
C GLN A 45 -7.08 3.53 1.19
N ILE A 46 -7.49 2.34 1.65
CA ILE A 46 -6.87 1.09 1.24
C ILE A 46 -7.42 0.69 -0.12
N VAL A 47 -6.52 0.47 -1.08
CA VAL A 47 -6.89 0.18 -2.48
C VAL A 47 -6.53 -1.25 -2.89
N ALA A 48 -5.60 -1.91 -2.19
CA ALA A 48 -5.31 -3.33 -2.39
C ALA A 48 -4.59 -3.98 -1.21
N LYS A 49 -4.61 -5.32 -1.20
CA LYS A 49 -3.76 -6.18 -0.38
C LYS A 49 -3.03 -7.18 -1.27
N ALA A 50 -1.82 -7.59 -0.87
CA ALA A 50 -1.04 -8.58 -1.59
C ALA A 50 -0.12 -9.37 -0.64
N ASP A 51 0.47 -10.45 -1.17
CA ASP A 51 1.57 -11.20 -0.60
C ASP A 51 2.71 -11.31 -1.64
N LYS A 52 3.74 -12.12 -1.35
CA LYS A 52 4.91 -12.25 -2.24
C LYS A 52 4.58 -12.91 -3.57
N GLY A 53 3.55 -13.76 -3.62
CA GLY A 53 3.16 -14.48 -4.82
C GLY A 53 2.36 -13.64 -5.81
N ASN A 54 1.65 -12.61 -5.34
CA ASN A 54 0.78 -11.80 -6.20
C ASN A 54 1.13 -10.30 -6.27
N GLU A 55 2.20 -9.82 -5.60
CA GLU A 55 2.61 -8.40 -5.61
C GLU A 55 2.67 -7.82 -7.02
N SER A 56 3.36 -8.48 -7.97
CA SER A 56 3.54 -7.95 -9.32
C SER A 56 2.22 -7.77 -10.07
N LYS A 57 1.26 -8.70 -9.88
CA LYS A 57 -0.08 -8.63 -10.50
C LYS A 57 -0.89 -7.47 -9.92
N VAL A 58 -0.85 -7.32 -8.60
CA VAL A 58 -1.54 -6.21 -7.91
C VAL A 58 -0.95 -4.86 -8.31
N ILE A 59 0.39 -4.74 -8.36
CA ILE A 59 1.08 -3.53 -8.82
C ILE A 59 0.69 -3.19 -10.27
N ALA A 60 0.69 -4.18 -11.17
CA ALA A 60 0.30 -3.96 -12.56
C ALA A 60 -1.15 -3.45 -12.66
N ARG A 61 -2.07 -4.05 -11.89
CA ARG A 61 -3.47 -3.62 -11.86
C ARG A 61 -3.63 -2.20 -11.30
N LEU A 62 -2.90 -1.86 -10.24
CA LEU A 62 -2.95 -0.52 -9.65
C LEU A 62 -2.39 0.54 -10.61
N ARG A 63 -1.33 0.23 -11.37
CA ARG A 63 -0.82 1.12 -12.42
C ARG A 63 -1.84 1.36 -13.53
N GLN A 64 -2.59 0.34 -13.93
CA GLN A 64 -3.66 0.51 -14.93
C GLN A 64 -4.82 1.38 -14.44
N LEU A 65 -5.09 1.39 -13.14
CA LEU A 65 -6.24 2.10 -12.56
C LEU A 65 -5.91 3.54 -12.17
N TYR A 66 -4.66 3.81 -11.81
CA TYR A 66 -4.26 5.08 -11.17
C TYR A 66 -3.04 5.75 -11.78
N GLY A 67 -2.34 5.10 -12.72
CA GLY A 67 -1.13 5.62 -13.37
C GLY A 67 -1.35 6.12 -14.78
#